data_AF-A0A0D1YZQ6-F1
#
_entry.id   AF-A0A0D1YZQ6-F1
#
_cell.length_a   1.000
_cell.length_b   1.000
_cell.length_c   1.000
_cell.angle_alpha   90.00
_cell.angle_beta   90.00
_cell.angle_gamma   90.00
#
_symmetry.space_group_name_H-M   'P 1'
#
loop_
_entity.id
_entity.type
_entity.pdbx_description
1 polymer ?
#
loop_
_entity_poly.entity_id
_entity_poly.type
_entity_poly.pdbx_seq_one_letter_code
_entity_poly.pdbx_strand_id
1 'polypeptide(L)'
;MSDLHPNIDSWMETCSYSQGYLSYIPQSVDATDPPMSVISTSAKRSRTAEGFQSDSKIFRLYCLSFHHFDDRLAKKVLESTMETADGFAIIELQDRFLSSFALMLGHIPLIYVTSIFRYYRDIWMLILIYVLPIVPIINTFDGLVSCLRTRSFKEVMALIGTVPQERGSSRFEKIAFKDDWVFRSAYEIHSRPVGYMNWIAGHRRSDMMHQQHSSTPVHE
;
A
#
# COMPACT_ATOMS: atom_id res chain seq x y z
N MET A 1 9.03 7.79 2.20
CA MET A 1 8.99 6.49 1.48
C MET A 1 9.97 5.55 2.17
N SER A 2 9.65 4.26 2.34
CA SER A 2 10.65 3.27 2.72
C SER A 2 11.40 2.83 1.46
N ASP A 3 12.65 3.24 1.33
CA ASP A 3 13.51 2.94 0.19
C ASP A 3 14.92 2.68 0.71
N LEU A 4 15.49 1.52 0.37
CA LEU A 4 16.85 1.16 0.77
C LEU A 4 17.90 1.90 -0.07
N HIS A 5 17.53 2.35 -1.27
CA HIS A 5 18.42 2.99 -2.24
C HIS A 5 17.74 4.21 -2.88
N PRO A 6 17.43 5.26 -2.08
CA PRO A 6 16.66 6.39 -2.55
C PRO A 6 17.37 7.16 -3.66
N ASN A 7 16.67 7.41 -4.77
CA ASN A 7 17.14 8.30 -5.83
C ASN A 7 16.91 9.77 -5.43
N ILE A 8 17.91 10.34 -4.74
CA ILE A 8 17.81 11.68 -4.14
C ILE A 8 17.59 12.77 -5.17
N ASP A 9 18.25 12.71 -6.32
CA ASP A 9 18.14 13.74 -7.35
C ASP A 9 16.71 13.83 -7.90
N SER A 10 16.08 12.68 -8.17
CA SER A 10 14.67 12.64 -8.61
C SER A 10 13.70 13.14 -7.55
N TRP A 11 13.94 12.82 -6.27
CA TRP A 11 13.11 13.32 -5.17
C TRP A 11 13.28 14.82 -4.96
N MET A 12 14.50 15.35 -5.04
CA MET A 12 14.79 16.78 -4.95
C MET A 12 14.08 17.55 -6.05
N GLU A 13 14.19 17.09 -7.30
CA GLU A 13 13.51 17.66 -8.45
C GLU A 13 11.99 17.64 -8.25
N THR A 14 11.41 16.50 -7.91
CA THR A 14 9.95 16.36 -7.72
C THR A 14 9.44 17.26 -6.57
N CYS A 15 10.18 17.34 -5.45
CA CYS A 15 9.79 18.19 -4.33
C CYS A 15 9.84 19.67 -4.68
N SER A 16 10.76 20.09 -5.56
CA SER A 16 10.87 21.49 -6.01
C SER A 16 9.58 22.00 -6.69
N TYR A 17 8.85 21.11 -7.38
CA TYR A 17 7.57 21.41 -8.01
C TYR A 17 6.37 21.33 -7.06
N SER A 18 6.54 20.68 -5.89
CA SER A 18 5.44 20.34 -4.99
C SER A 18 4.96 21.49 -4.10
N GLN A 19 5.62 22.65 -4.12
CA GLN A 19 5.30 23.80 -3.27
C GLN A 19 5.23 23.47 -1.76
N GLY A 20 6.01 22.48 -1.31
CA GLY A 20 6.08 22.07 0.10
C GLY A 20 5.08 20.98 0.51
N TYR A 21 4.22 20.50 -0.39
CA TYR A 21 3.33 19.36 -0.11
C TYR A 21 4.05 18.01 -0.11
N LEU A 22 5.19 17.93 -0.78
CA LEU A 22 6.02 16.73 -0.86
C LEU A 22 7.37 16.98 -0.20
N SER A 23 7.80 16.02 0.61
CA SER A 23 9.14 15.96 1.18
C SER A 23 9.67 14.53 1.09
N TYR A 24 10.96 14.36 1.37
CA TYR A 24 11.62 13.06 1.32
C TYR A 24 12.61 12.90 2.48
N ILE A 25 12.98 11.66 2.75
CA ILE A 25 14.01 11.30 3.71
C ILE A 25 15.25 10.90 2.90
N PRO A 26 16.40 11.60 3.05
CA PRO A 26 17.57 11.34 2.22
C PRO A 26 18.31 10.05 2.62
N GLN A 27 18.09 9.55 3.83
CA GLN A 27 18.69 8.30 4.29
C GLN A 27 17.91 7.08 3.80
N SER A 28 18.60 5.95 3.66
CA SER A 28 17.97 4.64 3.46
C SER A 28 16.98 4.34 4.59
N VAL A 29 15.77 3.89 4.24
CA VAL A 29 14.70 3.53 5.17
C VAL A 29 14.22 2.10 4.90
N ASP A 30 14.54 1.18 5.81
CA ASP A 30 14.00 -0.17 5.81
C ASP A 30 12.57 -0.16 6.38
N ALA A 31 11.60 -0.72 5.65
CA ALA A 31 10.21 -0.83 6.11
C ALA A 31 10.04 -1.78 7.31
N THR A 32 10.99 -2.69 7.54
CA THR A 32 11.01 -3.63 8.66
C THR A 32 11.63 -3.02 9.91
N ASP A 33 12.60 -2.13 9.77
CA ASP A 33 13.24 -1.43 10.89
C ASP A 33 13.48 0.06 10.56
N PRO A 34 12.42 0.87 10.60
CA PRO A 34 12.49 2.27 10.22
C PRO A 34 13.16 3.13 11.31
N PRO A 35 13.98 4.12 10.95
CA PRO A 35 14.65 4.97 11.92
C PRO A 35 13.67 5.87 12.68
N MET A 36 14.09 6.36 13.85
CA MET A 36 13.25 7.19 14.75
C MET A 36 12.66 8.44 14.09
N SER A 37 13.36 9.01 13.10
CA SER A 37 12.89 10.17 12.34
C SER A 37 11.64 9.91 11.50
N VAL A 38 11.27 8.64 11.28
CA VAL A 38 10.17 8.22 10.41
C VAL A 38 9.21 7.25 11.10
N ILE A 39 9.21 7.25 12.44
CA ILE A 39 8.19 6.58 13.27
C ILE A 39 7.28 7.62 13.94
N SER A 40 6.06 7.21 14.23
CA SER A 40 5.06 8.06 14.87
C SER A 40 5.37 8.28 16.35
N THR A 41 5.11 9.48 16.88
CA THR A 41 5.18 9.77 18.33
C THR A 41 4.22 8.94 19.15
N SER A 42 3.02 8.63 18.64
CA SER A 42 2.04 7.79 19.35
C SER A 42 2.36 6.29 19.28
N ALA A 43 3.37 5.91 18.49
CA ALA A 43 3.77 4.53 18.29
C ALA A 43 4.32 3.88 19.56
N LYS A 44 4.10 2.57 19.72
CA LYS A 44 4.57 1.81 20.90
C LYS A 44 6.09 1.93 21.08
N ARG A 45 6.84 1.85 19.97
CA ARG A 45 8.31 1.96 19.99
C ARG A 45 8.83 3.35 20.36
N SER A 46 8.08 4.41 20.07
CA SER A 46 8.47 5.78 20.43
C SER A 46 8.43 6.01 21.95
N ARG A 47 7.53 5.33 22.67
CA ARG A 47 7.40 5.45 24.13
C ARG A 47 8.60 4.89 24.92
N THR A 48 9.42 4.05 24.29
CA THR A 48 10.56 3.36 24.92
C THR A 48 11.92 3.87 24.46
N ALA A 49 11.98 4.79 23.51
CA ALA A 49 13.22 5.21 22.87
C ALA A 49 13.66 6.61 23.31
N GLU A 50 14.93 6.76 23.69
CA GLU A 50 15.58 8.03 23.94
C GLU A 50 16.11 8.61 22.61
N GLY A 51 15.68 9.83 22.24
CA GLY A 51 16.11 10.49 20.99
C GLY A 51 15.09 11.47 20.43
N PHE A 52 15.42 12.11 19.32
CA PHE A 52 14.52 13.03 18.61
C PHE A 52 13.31 12.27 18.03
N GLN A 53 12.10 12.68 18.41
CA GLN A 53 10.84 12.10 17.96
C GLN A 53 10.15 13.04 16.96
N SER A 54 9.56 12.47 15.91
CA SER A 54 8.78 13.22 14.93
C SER A 54 7.41 13.60 15.49
N ASP A 55 7.04 14.88 15.54
CA ASP A 55 5.73 15.37 16.06
C ASP A 55 4.52 15.03 15.17
N SER A 56 4.63 13.99 14.33
CA SER A 56 3.66 13.65 13.30
C SER A 56 3.12 12.24 13.46
N LYS A 57 1.81 12.10 13.25
CA LYS A 57 1.18 10.80 13.04
C LYS A 57 1.65 10.20 11.72
N ILE A 58 1.81 8.88 11.68
CA ILE A 58 2.32 8.19 10.50
C ILE A 58 1.29 7.21 9.96
N PHE A 59 1.03 7.34 8.66
CA PHE A 59 0.22 6.42 7.87
C PHE A 59 1.06 5.82 6.75
N ARG A 60 1.20 4.49 6.72
CA ARG A 60 1.99 3.80 5.68
C ARG A 60 1.14 3.39 4.50
N LEU A 61 1.58 3.73 3.30
CA LEU A 61 0.91 3.36 2.07
C LEU A 61 1.74 2.33 1.31
N TYR A 62 1.10 1.21 0.98
CA TYR A 62 1.62 0.16 0.11
C TYR A 62 0.74 0.11 -1.14
N CYS A 63 1.05 0.94 -2.13
CA CYS A 63 0.35 0.94 -3.41
C CYS A 63 1.10 0.02 -4.38
N LEU A 64 0.42 -0.98 -4.95
CA LEU A 64 0.97 -1.92 -5.95
C LEU A 64 2.36 -2.49 -5.59
N SER A 65 2.58 -2.75 -4.32
CA SER A 65 3.92 -3.09 -3.81
C SER A 65 3.92 -4.23 -2.82
N PHE A 66 2.80 -4.51 -2.14
CA PHE A 66 2.78 -5.47 -1.05
C PHE A 66 2.92 -6.92 -1.57
N HIS A 67 2.49 -7.17 -2.80
CA HIS A 67 2.65 -8.46 -3.48
C HIS A 67 4.12 -8.83 -3.80
N HIS A 68 5.07 -7.87 -3.74
CA HIS A 68 6.49 -8.16 -3.93
C HIS A 68 7.14 -8.83 -2.72
N PHE A 69 6.60 -8.60 -1.51
CA PHE A 69 7.15 -9.20 -0.31
C PHE A 69 6.83 -10.71 -0.25
N ASP A 70 7.81 -11.52 0.13
CA ASP A 70 7.54 -12.89 0.58
C ASP A 70 6.84 -12.89 1.95
N ASP A 71 6.38 -14.05 2.44
CA ASP A 71 5.60 -14.11 3.68
C ASP A 71 6.39 -13.69 4.91
N ARG A 72 7.70 -14.01 4.95
CA ARG A 72 8.57 -13.65 6.06
C ARG A 72 8.75 -12.14 6.13
N LEU A 73 9.02 -11.51 4.99
CA LEU A 73 9.23 -10.07 4.88
C LEU A 73 7.93 -9.31 5.08
N ALA A 74 6.82 -9.76 4.46
CA ALA A 74 5.50 -9.16 4.64
C ALA A 74 5.09 -9.15 6.12
N LYS A 75 5.31 -10.26 6.84
CA LYS A 75 5.06 -10.34 8.29
C LYS A 75 5.88 -9.31 9.05
N LYS A 76 7.19 -9.23 8.82
CA LYS A 76 8.07 -8.23 9.48
C LYS A 76 7.66 -6.79 9.19
N VAL A 77 7.30 -6.49 7.94
CA VAL A 77 6.82 -5.15 7.54
C VAL A 77 5.53 -4.80 8.28
N LEU A 78 4.58 -5.75 8.40
CA LEU A 78 3.34 -5.55 9.14
C LEU A 78 3.57 -5.38 10.64
N GLU A 79 4.43 -6.21 11.25
CA GLU A 79 4.82 -6.10 12.66
C GLU A 79 5.44 -4.73 12.94
N SER A 80 6.44 -4.33 12.14
CA SER A 80 7.07 -3.01 12.21
C SER A 80 6.04 -1.89 12.10
N THR A 81 5.13 -1.98 11.13
CA THR A 81 4.06 -0.99 10.93
C THR A 81 3.15 -0.88 12.16
N MET A 82 2.78 -2.01 12.74
CA MET A 82 1.98 -2.06 13.96
C MET A 82 2.73 -1.54 15.19
N GLU A 83 4.06 -1.43 15.15
CA GLU A 83 4.88 -0.91 16.25
C GLU A 83 5.23 0.57 16.10
N THR A 84 5.31 1.06 14.86
CA THR A 84 5.93 2.33 14.51
C THR A 84 5.01 3.33 13.80
N ALA A 85 3.80 2.91 13.40
CA ALA A 85 2.81 3.78 12.74
C ALA A 85 1.47 3.81 13.49
N ASP A 86 0.59 4.73 13.07
CA ASP A 86 -0.78 4.89 13.54
C ASP A 86 -1.80 4.21 12.63
N GLY A 87 -1.44 4.04 11.36
CA GLY A 87 -2.23 3.33 10.39
C GLY A 87 -1.45 2.93 9.15
N PHE A 88 -2.08 2.13 8.31
CA PHE A 88 -1.58 1.78 6.99
C PHE A 88 -2.71 1.43 6.04
N ALA A 89 -2.43 1.49 4.75
CA ALA A 89 -3.25 0.88 3.71
C ALA A 89 -2.39 0.12 2.69
N ILE A 90 -2.87 -1.06 2.31
CA ILE A 90 -2.41 -1.84 1.18
C ILE A 90 -3.45 -1.66 0.08
N ILE A 91 -3.04 -1.16 -1.08
CA ILE A 91 -3.92 -0.85 -2.21
C ILE A 91 -3.38 -1.57 -3.44
N GLU A 92 -4.16 -2.51 -3.96
CA GLU A 92 -3.80 -3.36 -5.09
C GLU A 92 -4.88 -3.24 -6.18
N LEU A 93 -4.48 -2.97 -7.43
CA LEU A 93 -5.39 -2.95 -8.60
C LEU A 93 -5.58 -4.34 -9.22
N GLN A 94 -4.85 -5.31 -8.70
CA GLN A 94 -4.83 -6.69 -9.17
C GLN A 94 -5.31 -7.58 -8.03
N ASP A 95 -6.07 -8.61 -8.36
CA ASP A 95 -6.41 -9.69 -7.44
C ASP A 95 -6.41 -11.02 -8.21
N ARG A 96 -6.70 -12.13 -7.53
CA ARG A 96 -6.79 -13.48 -8.09
C ARG A 96 -8.15 -13.77 -8.74
N PHE A 97 -8.93 -12.75 -9.06
CA PHE A 97 -10.17 -12.90 -9.84
C PHE A 97 -9.88 -12.93 -11.34
N LEU A 98 -10.66 -13.72 -12.09
CA LEU A 98 -10.51 -13.86 -13.54
C LEU A 98 -10.55 -12.51 -14.29
N SER A 99 -11.30 -11.54 -13.75
CA SER A 99 -11.37 -10.17 -14.25
C SER A 99 -10.02 -9.45 -14.22
N SER A 100 -9.21 -9.64 -13.18
CA SER A 100 -7.86 -9.06 -13.09
C SER A 100 -6.91 -9.71 -14.08
N PHE A 101 -7.00 -11.02 -14.31
CA PHE A 101 -6.23 -11.69 -15.37
C PHE A 101 -6.60 -11.14 -16.76
N ALA A 102 -7.89 -10.94 -17.03
CA ALA A 102 -8.34 -10.32 -18.28
C ALA A 102 -7.82 -8.88 -18.43
N LEU A 103 -7.77 -8.10 -17.34
CA LEU A 103 -7.18 -6.77 -17.33
C LEU A 103 -5.69 -6.82 -17.68
N MET A 104 -4.94 -7.79 -17.16
CA MET A 104 -3.51 -7.97 -17.49
C MET A 104 -3.27 -8.36 -18.94
N LEU A 105 -4.16 -9.17 -19.53
CA LEU A 105 -4.14 -9.45 -20.97
C LEU A 105 -4.44 -8.19 -21.80
N GLY A 106 -5.30 -7.31 -21.28
CA GLY A 106 -5.59 -5.99 -21.87
C GLY A 106 -4.37 -5.07 -21.97
N HIS A 107 -3.28 -5.33 -21.24
CA HIS A 107 -2.03 -4.58 -21.41
C HIS A 107 -1.35 -4.87 -22.75
N ILE A 108 -1.54 -6.02 -23.38
CA ILE A 108 -0.92 -6.36 -24.68
C ILE A 108 -1.31 -5.33 -25.75
N PRO A 109 -2.61 -5.13 -26.08
CA PRO A 109 -2.99 -4.11 -27.05
C PRO A 109 -2.62 -2.69 -26.59
N LEU A 110 -2.65 -2.41 -25.29
CA LEU A 110 -2.24 -1.10 -24.76
C LEU A 110 -0.76 -0.82 -25.04
N ILE A 111 0.12 -1.80 -24.84
CA ILE A 111 1.56 -1.69 -25.15
C ILE A 111 1.71 -1.40 -26.63
N TYR A 112 1.10 -2.19 -27.51
CA TYR A 112 1.19 -1.97 -28.96
C TYR A 112 0.72 -0.59 -29.41
N VAL A 113 -0.32 -0.02 -28.78
CA VAL A 113 -0.80 1.32 -29.14
C VAL A 113 0.13 2.40 -28.60
N THR A 114 0.50 2.31 -27.32
CA THR A 114 1.28 3.35 -26.64
C THR A 114 2.75 3.38 -27.09
N SER A 115 3.31 2.24 -27.50
CA SER A 115 4.71 2.14 -27.89
C SER A 115 5.06 2.91 -29.15
N ILE A 116 4.14 3.05 -30.11
CA ILE A 116 4.37 3.92 -31.29
C ILE A 116 4.67 5.34 -30.81
N PHE A 117 3.86 5.90 -29.91
CA PHE A 117 4.05 7.29 -29.46
C PHE A 117 5.30 7.46 -28.59
N ARG A 118 5.62 6.45 -27.76
CA ARG A 118 6.73 6.54 -26.80
C ARG A 118 8.10 6.19 -27.38
N TYR A 119 8.15 5.27 -28.35
CA TYR A 119 9.38 4.67 -28.85
C TYR A 119 9.55 4.84 -30.37
N TYR A 120 8.84 5.77 -31.03
CA TYR A 120 8.95 5.98 -32.48
C TYR A 120 10.38 6.24 -33.00
N ARG A 121 11.31 6.69 -32.14
CA ARG A 121 12.71 6.95 -32.49
C ARG A 121 13.66 5.82 -32.10
N ASP A 122 13.18 4.82 -31.38
CA ASP A 122 13.98 3.71 -30.86
C ASP A 122 13.65 2.43 -31.64
N ILE A 123 14.37 2.24 -32.75
CA ILE A 123 14.15 1.11 -33.67
C ILE A 123 14.30 -0.24 -32.95
N TRP A 124 15.21 -0.35 -31.98
CA TRP A 124 15.47 -1.59 -31.27
C TRP A 124 14.31 -1.95 -30.35
N MET A 125 13.79 -0.96 -29.63
CA MET A 125 12.60 -1.15 -28.81
C MET A 125 11.39 -1.54 -29.66
N LEU A 126 11.20 -0.91 -30.82
CA LEU A 126 10.11 -1.25 -31.75
C LEU A 126 10.23 -2.70 -32.26
N ILE A 127 11.45 -3.19 -32.55
CA ILE A 127 11.68 -4.60 -32.92
C ILE A 127 11.28 -5.54 -31.77
N LEU A 128 11.71 -5.23 -30.54
CA LEU A 128 11.37 -6.05 -29.36
C LEU A 128 9.87 -6.06 -29.05
N ILE A 129 9.15 -5.00 -29.42
CA ILE A 129 7.70 -4.89 -29.20
C ILE A 129 6.93 -5.58 -30.32
N TYR A 130 7.17 -5.23 -31.59
CA TYR A 130 6.30 -5.64 -32.70
C TYR A 130 6.78 -6.90 -33.45
N VAL A 131 8.09 -7.13 -33.53
CA VAL A 131 8.66 -8.25 -34.32
C VAL A 131 8.90 -9.49 -33.46
N LEU A 132 9.47 -9.31 -32.26
CA LEU A 132 9.80 -10.42 -31.33
C LEU A 132 8.82 -10.59 -30.15
N PRO A 133 7.74 -9.80 -30.09
CA PRO A 133 6.95 -9.46 -28.88
C PRO A 133 7.53 -9.73 -27.47
N ILE A 134 8.82 -9.50 -27.24
CA ILE A 134 9.46 -9.77 -25.94
C ILE A 134 8.88 -8.87 -24.85
N VAL A 135 8.75 -7.57 -25.12
CA VAL A 135 8.23 -6.59 -24.15
C VAL A 135 6.78 -6.89 -23.73
N PRO A 136 5.80 -7.08 -24.65
CA PRO A 136 4.44 -7.40 -24.23
C PRO A 136 4.37 -8.74 -23.48
N ILE A 137 5.16 -9.76 -23.87
CA ILE A 137 5.18 -11.04 -23.16
C ILE A 137 5.67 -10.87 -21.72
N ILE A 138 6.83 -10.23 -21.52
CA ILE A 138 7.41 -10.04 -20.18
C ILE A 138 6.48 -9.18 -19.31
N ASN A 139 5.97 -8.06 -19.83
CA ASN A 139 5.10 -7.17 -19.08
C ASN A 139 3.79 -7.86 -18.68
N THR A 140 3.16 -8.60 -19.59
CA THR A 140 1.94 -9.34 -19.26
C THR A 140 2.23 -10.45 -18.27
N PHE A 141 3.32 -11.21 -18.43
CA PHE A 141 3.72 -12.24 -17.46
C PHE A 141 3.92 -11.66 -16.06
N ASP A 142 4.64 -10.56 -15.94
CA ASP A 142 4.84 -9.84 -14.68
C ASP A 142 3.51 -9.47 -14.03
N GLY A 143 2.59 -8.87 -14.80
CA GLY A 143 1.24 -8.54 -14.33
C GLY A 143 0.43 -9.77 -13.88
N LEU A 144 0.54 -10.90 -14.58
CA LEU A 144 -0.11 -12.16 -14.18
C LEU A 144 0.48 -12.71 -12.87
N VAL A 145 1.80 -12.62 -12.69
CA VAL A 145 2.47 -13.00 -11.44
C VAL A 145 2.04 -12.09 -10.30
N SER A 146 1.91 -10.78 -10.53
CA SER A 146 1.39 -9.85 -9.52
C SER A 146 -0.04 -10.21 -9.10
N CYS A 147 -0.94 -10.54 -10.05
CA CYS A 147 -2.28 -11.06 -9.71
C CYS A 147 -2.20 -12.27 -8.77
N LEU A 148 -1.32 -13.23 -9.06
CA LEU A 148 -1.17 -14.43 -8.23
C LEU A 148 -0.54 -14.16 -6.86
N ARG A 149 0.30 -13.14 -6.75
CA ARG A 149 0.98 -12.76 -5.50
C ARG A 149 0.20 -11.74 -4.67
N THR A 150 -0.86 -11.15 -5.20
CA THR A 150 -1.76 -10.30 -4.39
C THR A 150 -2.37 -11.11 -3.26
N ARG A 151 -2.16 -10.60 -2.04
CA ARG A 151 -2.70 -11.20 -0.82
C ARG A 151 -4.13 -10.74 -0.57
N SER A 152 -4.99 -11.68 -0.22
CA SER A 152 -6.33 -11.43 0.28
C SER A 152 -6.29 -10.89 1.72
N PHE A 153 -7.39 -10.27 2.15
CA PHE A 153 -7.56 -9.83 3.55
C PHE A 153 -7.27 -10.95 4.56
N LYS A 154 -7.73 -12.18 4.28
CA LYS A 154 -7.52 -13.32 5.18
C LYS A 154 -6.05 -13.67 5.34
N GLU A 155 -5.28 -13.65 4.25
CA GLU A 155 -3.83 -13.92 4.31
C GLU A 155 -3.08 -12.81 5.04
N VAL A 156 -3.43 -11.54 4.82
CA VAL A 156 -2.83 -10.42 5.57
C VAL A 156 -3.15 -10.53 7.07
N MET A 157 -4.40 -10.87 7.43
CA MET A 157 -4.77 -11.07 8.84
C MET A 157 -4.06 -12.28 9.46
N ALA A 158 -3.84 -13.35 8.68
CA ALA A 158 -3.05 -14.50 9.13
C ALA A 158 -1.59 -14.12 9.42
N LEU A 159 -0.97 -13.27 8.59
CA LEU A 159 0.38 -12.74 8.85
C LEU A 159 0.43 -11.90 10.13
N ILE A 160 -0.62 -11.12 10.39
CA ILE A 160 -0.77 -10.32 11.63
C ILE A 160 -1.08 -11.22 12.84
N GLY A 161 -1.57 -12.43 12.65
CA GLY A 161 -2.00 -13.32 13.71
C GLY A 161 -3.35 -12.92 14.32
N THR A 162 -4.30 -12.49 13.48
CA THR A 162 -5.70 -12.25 13.88
C THR A 162 -6.67 -13.03 13.00
N VAL A 163 -7.88 -13.27 13.52
CA VAL A 163 -8.96 -13.97 12.80
C VAL A 163 -9.94 -12.93 12.27
N PRO A 164 -10.17 -12.85 10.94
CA PRO A 164 -11.19 -11.99 10.37
C PRO A 164 -12.58 -12.27 10.96
N GLN A 165 -13.32 -11.23 11.28
CA GLN A 165 -14.75 -11.33 11.55
C GLN A 165 -15.54 -10.85 10.34
N GLU A 166 -16.42 -11.69 9.84
CA GLU A 166 -17.37 -11.29 8.81
C GLU A 166 -18.52 -10.53 9.50
N ARG A 167 -18.35 -9.22 9.71
CA ARG A 167 -19.45 -8.33 10.13
C ARG A 167 -19.90 -7.52 8.93
N GLY A 168 -21.06 -7.86 8.40
CA GLY A 168 -21.72 -7.09 7.36
C GLY A 168 -22.68 -7.92 6.51
N SER A 169 -23.71 -7.28 5.96
CA SER A 169 -24.65 -7.88 4.99
C SER A 169 -24.02 -8.10 3.60
N SER A 170 -22.84 -7.52 3.35
CA SER A 170 -22.16 -7.51 2.05
C SER A 170 -20.96 -8.45 2.04
N ARG A 171 -20.85 -9.26 0.97
CA ARG A 171 -19.72 -10.17 0.69
C ARG A 171 -18.36 -9.45 0.55
N PHE A 172 -18.37 -8.12 0.42
CA PHE A 172 -17.22 -7.33 -0.01
C PHE A 172 -16.52 -6.55 1.09
N GLU A 173 -17.14 -6.32 2.26
CA GLU A 173 -16.49 -5.65 3.38
C GLU A 173 -16.15 -6.64 4.48
N LYS A 174 -14.90 -6.61 4.96
CA LYS A 174 -14.45 -7.46 6.07
C LYS A 174 -13.80 -6.60 7.13
N ILE A 175 -13.95 -7.01 8.39
CA ILE A 175 -13.38 -6.32 9.54
C ILE A 175 -12.63 -7.30 10.43
N ALA A 176 -11.54 -6.86 11.03
CA ALA A 176 -10.83 -7.63 12.05
C ALA A 176 -10.35 -6.70 13.15
N PHE A 177 -10.07 -7.27 14.32
CA PHE A 177 -9.59 -6.54 15.48
C PHE A 177 -8.39 -7.27 16.06
N LYS A 178 -7.42 -6.51 16.56
CA LYS A 178 -6.30 -7.04 17.35
C LYS A 178 -5.81 -5.93 18.26
N ASP A 179 -5.88 -6.14 19.57
CA ASP A 179 -5.50 -5.14 20.57
C ASP A 179 -6.20 -3.78 20.31
N ASP A 180 -5.41 -2.73 20.11
CA ASP A 180 -5.82 -1.35 19.79
C ASP A 180 -6.08 -1.11 18.29
N TRP A 181 -5.95 -2.13 17.43
CA TRP A 181 -6.08 -2.01 15.98
C TRP A 181 -7.45 -2.45 15.44
N VAL A 182 -7.93 -1.70 14.44
CA VAL A 182 -9.05 -2.05 13.58
C VAL A 182 -8.53 -2.24 12.17
N PHE A 183 -8.89 -3.35 11.54
CA PHE A 183 -8.57 -3.65 10.15
C PHE A 183 -9.85 -3.74 9.35
N ARG A 184 -9.85 -3.16 8.15
CA ARG A 184 -10.95 -3.22 7.19
C ARG A 184 -10.42 -3.58 5.81
N SER A 185 -11.26 -4.19 5.00
CA SER A 185 -10.99 -4.34 3.57
C SER A 185 -12.25 -4.19 2.76
N ALA A 186 -12.13 -3.62 1.56
CA ALA A 186 -13.19 -3.66 0.57
C ALA A 186 -12.65 -3.70 -0.86
N TYR A 187 -13.59 -3.84 -1.81
CA TYR A 187 -13.33 -3.78 -3.24
C TYR A 187 -14.06 -2.57 -3.83
N GLU A 188 -13.35 -1.78 -4.62
CA GLU A 188 -13.91 -0.62 -5.32
C GLU A 188 -13.70 -0.76 -6.82
N ILE A 189 -14.68 -0.33 -7.63
CA ILE A 189 -14.54 -0.39 -9.09
C ILE A 189 -13.73 0.82 -9.55
N HIS A 190 -12.58 0.58 -10.19
CA HIS A 190 -11.79 1.65 -10.82
C HIS A 190 -11.96 1.70 -12.34
N SER A 191 -12.28 0.59 -13.00
CA SER A 191 -12.44 0.54 -14.46
C SER A 191 -13.55 -0.41 -14.87
N ARG A 192 -14.69 0.14 -15.30
CA ARG A 192 -15.78 -0.70 -15.79
C ARG A 192 -15.39 -1.40 -17.10
N PRO A 193 -15.82 -2.66 -17.32
CA PRO A 193 -16.68 -3.46 -16.47
C PRO A 193 -15.96 -4.37 -15.44
N VAL A 194 -14.63 -4.50 -15.50
CA VAL A 194 -13.89 -5.61 -14.85
C VAL A 194 -12.77 -5.21 -13.89
N GLY A 195 -12.40 -3.93 -13.82
CA GLY A 195 -11.32 -3.41 -12.99
C GLY A 195 -11.78 -3.10 -11.56
N TYR A 196 -11.33 -3.93 -10.63
CA TYR A 196 -11.57 -3.79 -9.20
C TYR A 196 -10.27 -3.52 -8.47
N MET A 197 -10.30 -2.59 -7.53
CA MET A 197 -9.23 -2.26 -6.61
C MET A 197 -9.55 -2.91 -5.27
N ASN A 198 -8.64 -3.76 -4.80
CA ASN A 198 -8.69 -4.30 -3.45
C ASN A 198 -7.90 -3.37 -2.53
N TRP A 199 -8.51 -2.94 -1.43
CA TRP A 199 -7.80 -2.20 -0.40
C TRP A 199 -7.99 -2.86 0.97
N ILE A 200 -6.92 -2.86 1.75
CA ILE A 200 -6.88 -3.30 3.14
C ILE A 200 -6.29 -2.16 3.95
N ALA A 201 -7.05 -1.63 4.91
CA ALA A 201 -6.59 -0.56 5.78
C ALA A 201 -6.60 -1.01 7.25
N GLY A 202 -5.56 -0.64 7.98
CA GLY A 202 -5.47 -0.82 9.42
C GLY A 202 -5.22 0.52 10.10
N HIS A 203 -5.85 0.79 11.23
CA HIS A 203 -5.52 1.95 12.05
C HIS A 203 -5.72 1.66 13.53
N ARG A 204 -5.00 2.38 14.37
CA ARG A 204 -5.24 2.38 15.82
C ARG A 204 -6.55 3.08 16.13
N ARG A 205 -7.28 2.54 17.11
CA ARG A 205 -8.34 3.30 17.78
C ARG A 205 -7.64 4.35 18.64
N SER A 206 -7.78 5.61 18.29
CA SER A 206 -7.51 6.68 19.24
C SER A 206 -8.51 6.56 20.39
N ASP A 207 -8.04 6.68 21.63
CA ASP A 207 -8.87 6.82 22.84
C ASP A 207 -9.69 8.12 22.78
N MET A 208 -10.66 8.20 21.86
CA MET A 208 -11.68 9.25 21.82
C MET A 208 -12.89 8.82 22.66
N MET A 209 -12.66 8.30 23.87
CA MET A 209 -13.72 8.02 24.85
C MET A 209 -13.58 8.83 26.15
N HIS A 210 -12.78 9.90 26.17
CA HIS A 210 -12.66 10.78 27.35
C HIS A 210 -13.23 12.21 27.20
N GLN A 211 -14.05 12.50 26.18
CA GLN A 211 -14.66 13.84 26.02
C GLN A 211 -16.18 13.86 25.80
N GLN A 212 -16.93 12.84 26.23
CA GLN A 212 -18.40 12.85 26.09
C GLN A 212 -19.18 12.41 27.33
N HIS A 213 -18.64 12.69 28.52
CA HIS A 213 -19.37 12.58 29.81
C HIS A 213 -19.03 13.76 30.74
N SER A 214 -19.34 14.99 30.31
CA SER A 214 -19.43 16.14 31.21
C SER A 214 -20.37 17.20 30.63
N SER A 215 -21.62 16.81 30.44
CA SER A 215 -22.72 17.77 30.25
C SER A 215 -23.98 17.16 30.83
N THR A 216 -24.00 17.05 32.16
CA THR A 216 -25.24 17.03 32.94
C THR A 216 -25.89 18.41 32.79
N PRO A 217 -27.15 18.51 32.35
CA PRO A 217 -27.89 19.75 32.46
C PRO A 217 -28.30 19.93 33.92
N VAL A 218 -27.78 20.97 34.57
CA VAL A 218 -28.35 21.47 35.81
C VAL A 218 -29.65 22.17 35.44
N HIS A 219 -30.76 21.61 35.94
CA HIS A 219 -32.04 22.29 36.00
C HIS A 219 -31.92 23.52 36.92
N GLU A 220 -32.28 24.69 36.40
CA GLU A 220 -32.95 25.78 37.13
C GLU A 220 -33.90 26.49 36.17
#